data_AF-A0A1M6SNJ5-F1
#
_entry.id   AF-A0A1M6SNJ5-F1
#
_cell.length_a   1.000
_cell.length_b   1.000
_cell.length_c   1.000
_cell.angle_alpha   90.00
_cell.angle_beta   90.00
_cell.angle_gamma   90.00
#
_symmetry.space_group_name_H-M   'P 1'
#
loop_
_entity.id
_entity.type
_entity.pdbx_description
1 polymer ?
#
loop_
_entity_poly.entity_id
_entity_poly.type
_entity_poly.pdbx_seq_one_letter_code
_entity_poly.pdbx_strand_id
1 'polypeptide(L)'
;MKHILRFGTGFLAASLLVAPMTVYAANNNTQPTVAEAEASAVAYMNSTQANSLVNWTKIADFAAGHMVASPTWPAKDLSASASTGTLVKVILSMLATHRDPHQVHHVNLVHVLASRQILSGKNAGYFADDNKGTVTGSVTNQALAIIALEDAGNTEWNPKLAETWLLAQQNKDGGFGYATGVASDSNDTAYVIAALSSLGLTAKSPAIAKALQYERSLQQSNGGFLYQSSSQSTDADSDGTVMDALASVGIRPTAWTVNGHSPLDNLMSLYDVKSGGFRYMSSGEYSGVNGYSTRDAIFGLAASVTGESVFQRLRAPHLTSLNHYWDSIEVKGGAWINHHWIPFMQLRDVAAAGTYLNELNPYWQSVAENGGLWETVDGHPVWEAWNYQLAKQALSATFGADAVYISHLS
;
A
#
# COMPACT_ATOMS: atom_id res chain seq x y z
N MET A 1 -63.89 -17.34 -22.41
CA MET A 1 -63.73 -15.96 -21.90
C MET A 1 -62.25 -15.80 -21.56
N LYS A 2 -61.41 -15.17 -22.40
CA LYS A 2 -61.02 -13.73 -22.31
C LYS A 2 -60.66 -13.39 -20.85
N HIS A 3 -59.40 -13.15 -20.46
CA HIS A 3 -58.52 -12.08 -20.95
C HIS A 3 -57.02 -12.36 -20.77
N ILE A 4 -56.27 -11.81 -21.73
CA ILE A 4 -54.82 -11.61 -21.83
C ILE A 4 -54.37 -10.51 -20.85
N LEU A 5 -53.21 -10.65 -20.21
CA LEU A 5 -52.34 -9.51 -19.84
C LEU A 5 -50.86 -9.95 -19.73
N ARG A 6 -50.02 -9.08 -20.30
CA ARG A 6 -48.64 -9.30 -20.74
C ARG A 6 -47.63 -9.31 -19.58
N PHE A 7 -46.61 -10.16 -19.68
CA PHE A 7 -45.37 -10.02 -18.92
C PHE A 7 -44.59 -8.81 -19.44
N GLY A 8 -44.50 -7.77 -18.61
CA GLY A 8 -43.60 -6.65 -18.80
C GLY A 8 -42.23 -6.99 -18.23
N THR A 9 -41.22 -7.03 -19.09
CA THR A 9 -39.80 -7.04 -18.74
C THR A 9 -39.44 -5.72 -18.06
N GLY A 10 -39.41 -5.70 -16.73
CA GLY A 10 -38.88 -4.59 -15.94
C GLY A 10 -37.38 -4.73 -15.77
N PHE A 11 -36.61 -4.09 -16.65
CA PHE A 11 -35.21 -3.76 -16.40
C PHE A 11 -35.15 -2.87 -15.16
N LEU A 12 -34.65 -3.39 -14.03
CA LEU A 12 -34.13 -2.55 -12.96
C LEU A 12 -32.77 -2.02 -13.43
N ALA A 13 -32.80 -0.81 -13.99
CA ALA A 13 -31.60 -0.02 -14.20
C ALA A 13 -31.02 0.30 -12.82
N ALA A 14 -29.98 -0.43 -12.42
CA ALA A 14 -29.08 0.03 -11.38
C ALA A 14 -28.39 1.28 -11.93
N SER A 15 -28.82 2.44 -11.44
CA SER A 15 -28.12 3.71 -11.64
C SER A 15 -26.76 3.61 -10.96
N LEU A 16 -25.77 3.12 -11.70
CA LEU A 16 -24.36 3.41 -11.46
C LEU A 16 -24.23 4.92 -11.49
N LEU A 17 -24.09 5.53 -10.31
CA LEU A 17 -23.46 6.84 -10.19
C LEU A 17 -22.00 6.67 -10.64
N VAL A 18 -21.79 6.67 -11.96
CA VAL A 18 -20.51 7.05 -12.54
C VAL A 18 -20.41 8.54 -12.20
N ALA A 19 -19.63 8.87 -11.17
CA ALA A 19 -19.18 10.24 -11.02
C ALA A 19 -18.55 10.62 -12.38
N PRO A 20 -19.04 11.66 -13.07
CA PRO A 20 -18.40 12.07 -14.31
C PRO A 20 -16.94 12.34 -13.96
N MET A 21 -16.01 11.69 -14.67
CA MET A 21 -14.64 12.18 -14.76
C MET A 21 -14.74 13.58 -15.35
N THR A 22 -14.84 14.58 -14.49
CA THR A 22 -14.58 15.96 -14.88
C THR A 22 -13.12 15.98 -15.27
N VAL A 23 -12.87 15.93 -16.58
CA VAL A 23 -11.68 16.52 -17.16
C VAL A 23 -11.74 17.98 -16.72
N TYR A 24 -11.02 18.33 -15.66
CA TYR A 24 -10.84 19.71 -15.29
C TYR A 24 -10.16 20.38 -16.48
N ALA A 25 -10.89 21.26 -17.16
CA ALA A 25 -10.29 22.18 -18.09
C ALA A 25 -9.33 23.05 -17.26
N ALA A 26 -8.03 22.86 -17.46
CA ALA A 26 -6.99 23.59 -16.77
C ALA A 26 -7.20 25.09 -16.97
N ASN A 27 -7.61 25.78 -15.91
CA ASN A 27 -7.46 27.22 -15.83
C ASN A 27 -5.96 27.49 -15.67
N ASN A 28 -5.34 27.97 -16.74
CA ASN A 28 -3.91 28.28 -16.81
C ASN A 28 -3.54 29.38 -15.79
N ASN A 29 -3.10 29.01 -14.58
CA ASN A 29 -2.04 29.68 -13.77
C ASN A 29 -1.99 29.30 -12.28
N THR A 30 -2.83 28.39 -11.77
CA THR A 30 -2.67 27.86 -10.40
C THR A 30 -1.94 26.53 -10.41
N GLN A 31 -0.88 26.40 -9.60
CA GLN A 31 -0.26 25.10 -9.32
C GLN A 31 -1.34 24.15 -8.78
N PRO A 32 -1.38 22.89 -9.23
CA PRO A 32 -2.37 21.94 -8.76
C PRO A 32 -2.18 21.69 -7.26
N THR A 33 -3.28 21.43 -6.58
CA THR A 33 -3.22 20.86 -5.24
C THR A 33 -2.63 19.45 -5.27
N VAL A 34 -2.13 18.95 -4.14
CA VAL A 34 -1.62 17.57 -4.01
C VAL A 34 -2.65 16.55 -4.47
N ALA A 35 -3.91 16.71 -4.07
CA ALA A 35 -5.00 15.80 -4.45
C ALA A 35 -5.29 15.82 -5.97
N GLU A 36 -5.25 17.00 -6.61
CA GLU A 36 -5.45 17.10 -8.07
C GLU A 36 -4.29 16.46 -8.85
N ALA A 37 -3.05 16.67 -8.40
CA ALA A 37 -1.88 16.06 -8.99
C ALA A 37 -1.90 14.53 -8.82
N GLU A 38 -2.25 14.03 -7.63
CA GLU A 38 -2.38 12.60 -7.34
C GLU A 38 -3.46 11.94 -8.22
N ALA A 39 -4.66 12.52 -8.28
CA ALA A 39 -5.74 11.98 -9.12
C ALA A 39 -5.35 11.92 -10.61
N SER A 40 -4.66 12.93 -11.11
CA SER A 40 -4.16 12.97 -12.49
C SER A 40 -3.04 11.96 -12.73
N ALA A 41 -2.16 11.78 -11.75
CA ALA A 41 -1.06 10.82 -11.82
C ALA A 41 -1.60 9.38 -11.85
N VAL A 42 -2.64 9.09 -11.08
CA VAL A 42 -3.33 7.79 -11.16
C VAL A 42 -3.95 7.58 -12.54
N ALA A 43 -4.60 8.60 -13.12
CA ALA A 43 -5.12 8.52 -14.48
C ALA A 43 -4.00 8.27 -15.51
N TYR A 44 -2.83 8.91 -15.34
CA TYR A 44 -1.65 8.67 -16.16
C TYR A 44 -1.15 7.22 -16.03
N MET A 45 -1.07 6.68 -14.81
CA MET A 45 -0.64 5.30 -14.53
C MET A 45 -1.59 4.24 -15.12
N ASN A 46 -2.87 4.58 -15.26
CA ASN A 46 -3.87 3.73 -15.91
C ASN A 46 -3.94 3.93 -17.44
N SER A 47 -3.18 4.89 -17.98
CA SER A 47 -3.08 5.10 -19.43
C SER A 47 -2.10 4.14 -20.10
N THR A 48 -2.19 4.03 -21.43
CA THR A 48 -1.37 3.12 -22.23
C THR A 48 0.14 3.37 -22.14
N GLN A 49 0.61 4.53 -21.65
CA GLN A 49 2.03 4.82 -21.46
C GLN A 49 2.66 4.09 -20.26
N ALA A 50 1.88 3.61 -19.28
CA ALA A 50 2.37 2.91 -18.09
C ALA A 50 1.99 1.41 -18.04
N ASN A 51 1.32 0.89 -19.09
CA ASN A 51 0.77 -0.47 -19.15
C ASN A 51 1.78 -1.62 -18.95
N SER A 52 3.09 -1.38 -18.98
CA SER A 52 4.10 -2.40 -18.66
C SER A 52 4.28 -2.63 -17.15
N LEU A 53 3.76 -1.74 -16.30
CA LEU A 53 3.90 -1.74 -14.85
C LEU A 53 2.66 -2.27 -14.12
N VAL A 54 1.98 -3.26 -14.71
CA VAL A 54 0.65 -3.75 -14.30
C VAL A 54 0.45 -3.99 -12.79
N ASN A 55 1.48 -4.48 -12.08
CA ASN A 55 1.41 -4.70 -10.63
C ASN A 55 1.64 -3.41 -9.83
N TRP A 56 2.56 -2.55 -10.30
CA TRP A 56 2.83 -1.27 -9.65
C TRP A 56 1.72 -0.24 -9.86
N THR A 57 1.04 -0.25 -11.02
CA THR A 57 -0.16 0.57 -11.24
C THR A 57 -1.21 0.28 -10.18
N LYS A 58 -1.48 -1.00 -9.89
CA LYS A 58 -2.43 -1.40 -8.83
C LYS A 58 -2.03 -0.91 -7.44
N ILE A 59 -0.74 -0.96 -7.12
CA ILE A 59 -0.22 -0.47 -5.82
C ILE A 59 -0.32 1.06 -5.76
N ALA A 60 -0.08 1.75 -6.87
CA ALA A 60 -0.26 3.20 -6.97
C ALA A 60 -1.74 3.62 -6.87
N ASP A 61 -2.67 2.88 -7.49
CA ASP A 61 -4.11 3.07 -7.31
C ASP A 61 -4.48 2.98 -5.82
N PHE A 62 -4.05 1.90 -5.15
CA PHE A 62 -4.26 1.73 -3.71
C PHE A 62 -3.63 2.85 -2.88
N ALA A 63 -2.41 3.27 -3.24
CA ALA A 63 -1.73 4.34 -2.53
C ALA A 63 -2.57 5.61 -2.50
N ALA A 64 -3.19 5.97 -3.63
CA ALA A 64 -4.10 7.10 -3.79
C ALA A 64 -5.54 6.85 -3.29
N GLY A 65 -5.81 5.70 -2.66
CA GLY A 65 -7.14 5.34 -2.15
C GLY A 65 -8.14 4.93 -3.25
N HIS A 66 -7.65 4.59 -4.45
CA HIS A 66 -8.48 4.09 -5.55
C HIS A 66 -8.56 2.56 -5.53
N MET A 67 -9.74 2.04 -5.88
CA MET A 67 -9.98 0.60 -5.96
C MET A 67 -10.03 0.12 -7.42
N VAL A 68 -9.28 -0.94 -7.73
CA VAL A 68 -9.33 -1.61 -9.04
C VAL A 68 -10.45 -2.64 -9.04
N ALA A 69 -11.54 -2.40 -9.78
CA ALA A 69 -12.76 -3.22 -9.73
C ALA A 69 -12.59 -4.66 -10.24
N SER A 70 -11.64 -4.94 -11.14
CA SER A 70 -11.45 -6.26 -11.74
C SER A 70 -9.97 -6.48 -12.12
N PRO A 71 -9.08 -6.61 -11.13
CA PRO A 71 -7.66 -6.76 -11.39
C PRO A 71 -7.38 -8.11 -12.04
N THR A 72 -6.44 -8.13 -12.99
CA THR A 72 -5.93 -9.36 -13.62
C THR A 72 -4.41 -9.40 -13.55
N TRP A 73 -3.88 -10.62 -13.65
CA TRP A 73 -2.45 -10.93 -13.66
C TRP A 73 -2.14 -11.96 -14.75
N PRO A 74 -0.95 -11.90 -15.38
CA PRO A 74 -0.53 -12.96 -16.29
C PRO A 74 -0.47 -14.30 -15.57
N ALA A 75 -1.09 -15.35 -16.14
CA ALA A 75 -1.17 -16.67 -15.50
C ALA A 75 0.20 -17.26 -15.12
N LYS A 76 1.25 -16.95 -15.90
CA LYS A 76 2.64 -17.36 -15.62
C LYS A 76 3.19 -16.77 -14.31
N ASP A 77 2.73 -15.58 -13.92
CA ASP A 77 3.17 -14.87 -12.73
C ASP A 77 2.46 -15.41 -11.47
N LEU A 78 1.32 -16.11 -11.66
CA LEU A 78 0.52 -16.76 -10.63
C LEU A 78 0.96 -18.21 -10.39
N SER A 79 2.27 -18.47 -10.38
CA SER A 79 2.81 -19.83 -10.33
C SER A 79 3.97 -19.96 -9.34
N ALA A 80 4.16 -21.17 -8.83
CA ALA A 80 5.30 -21.50 -7.95
C ALA A 80 6.66 -21.35 -8.64
N SER A 81 6.68 -21.33 -9.98
CA SER A 81 7.87 -21.12 -10.82
C SER A 81 8.22 -19.66 -11.06
N ALA A 82 7.37 -18.71 -10.66
CA ALA A 82 7.69 -17.30 -10.75
C ALA A 82 8.95 -16.97 -9.91
N SER A 83 9.73 -15.99 -10.37
CA SER A 83 10.88 -15.49 -9.62
C SER A 83 10.42 -14.74 -8.36
N THR A 84 11.28 -14.62 -7.36
CA THR A 84 10.96 -13.85 -6.15
C THR A 84 10.60 -12.41 -6.48
N GLY A 85 11.35 -11.76 -7.37
CA GLY A 85 11.02 -10.42 -7.84
C GLY A 85 9.65 -10.30 -8.54
N THR A 86 9.14 -11.39 -9.10
CA THR A 86 7.77 -11.45 -9.67
C THR A 86 6.74 -11.70 -8.58
N LEU A 87 6.99 -12.68 -7.70
CA LEU A 87 6.09 -13.04 -6.58
C LEU A 87 5.81 -11.84 -5.69
N VAL A 88 6.83 -11.08 -5.28
CA VAL A 88 6.63 -9.90 -4.40
C VAL A 88 5.72 -8.86 -5.03
N LYS A 89 5.90 -8.57 -6.33
CA LYS A 89 5.04 -7.61 -7.05
C LYS A 89 3.61 -8.12 -7.18
N VAL A 90 3.43 -9.41 -7.46
CA VAL A 90 2.09 -10.02 -7.55
C VAL A 90 1.40 -9.96 -6.20
N ILE A 91 2.05 -10.44 -5.13
CA ILE A 91 1.48 -10.47 -3.77
C ILE A 91 1.08 -9.06 -3.33
N LEU A 92 1.99 -8.09 -3.40
CA LEU A 92 1.69 -6.70 -3.02
C LEU A 92 0.54 -6.11 -3.84
N SER A 93 0.51 -6.38 -5.15
CA SER A 93 -0.59 -5.89 -6.00
C SER A 93 -1.93 -6.61 -5.77
N MET A 94 -1.90 -7.87 -5.31
CA MET A 94 -3.11 -8.59 -4.88
C MET A 94 -3.65 -7.98 -3.59
N LEU A 95 -2.79 -7.72 -2.60
CA LEU A 95 -3.17 -7.01 -1.37
C LEU A 95 -3.74 -5.62 -1.70
N ALA A 96 -3.07 -4.86 -2.56
CA ALA A 96 -3.50 -3.53 -3.02
C ALA A 96 -4.85 -3.54 -3.73
N THR A 97 -5.28 -4.68 -4.26
CA THR A 97 -6.57 -4.83 -4.96
C THR A 97 -7.52 -5.77 -4.25
N HIS A 98 -7.23 -6.05 -2.98
CA HIS A 98 -8.11 -6.79 -2.09
C HIS A 98 -8.41 -8.19 -2.63
N ARG A 99 -7.34 -8.87 -3.04
CA ARG A 99 -7.34 -10.26 -3.49
C ARG A 99 -6.42 -11.08 -2.61
N ASP A 100 -6.82 -12.32 -2.34
CA ASP A 100 -6.06 -13.26 -1.54
C ASP A 100 -4.84 -13.81 -2.30
N PRO A 101 -3.60 -13.56 -1.85
CA PRO A 101 -2.43 -14.24 -2.42
C PRO A 101 -2.27 -15.71 -1.93
N HIS A 102 -3.07 -16.19 -0.96
CA HIS A 102 -2.94 -17.53 -0.39
C HIS A 102 -3.69 -18.62 -1.15
N GLN A 103 -4.65 -18.27 -2.01
CA GLN A 103 -5.53 -19.22 -2.71
C GLN A 103 -5.70 -18.86 -4.19
N VAL A 104 -4.59 -18.67 -4.89
CA VAL A 104 -4.59 -18.28 -6.32
C VAL A 104 -4.46 -19.53 -7.18
N HIS A 105 -5.55 -19.96 -7.83
CA HIS A 105 -5.55 -21.16 -8.69
C HIS A 105 -4.96 -22.41 -7.99
N HIS A 106 -5.29 -22.62 -6.72
CA HIS A 106 -4.74 -23.68 -5.87
C HIS A 106 -3.25 -23.53 -5.51
N VAL A 107 -2.66 -22.34 -5.70
CA VAL A 107 -1.30 -22.01 -5.28
C VAL A 107 -1.36 -20.96 -4.18
N ASN A 108 -0.68 -21.23 -3.06
CA ASN A 108 -0.43 -20.24 -2.02
C ASN A 108 0.87 -19.50 -2.36
N LEU A 109 0.76 -18.31 -2.98
CA LEU A 109 1.93 -17.54 -3.44
C LEU A 109 2.76 -17.01 -2.26
N VAL A 110 2.11 -16.74 -1.12
CA VAL A 110 2.76 -16.29 0.11
C VAL A 110 3.63 -17.41 0.68
N HIS A 111 3.10 -18.62 0.74
CA HIS A 111 3.86 -19.81 1.13
C HIS A 111 5.00 -20.12 0.15
N VAL A 112 4.77 -19.96 -1.16
CA VAL A 112 5.84 -20.10 -2.17
C VAL A 112 6.97 -19.11 -1.86
N LEU A 113 6.66 -17.83 -1.63
CA LEU A 113 7.65 -16.81 -1.30
C LEU A 113 8.40 -17.16 0.00
N ALA A 114 7.67 -17.52 1.06
CA ALA A 114 8.25 -17.92 2.35
C ALA A 114 9.20 -19.12 2.20
N SER A 115 8.83 -20.11 1.38
CA SER A 115 9.66 -21.29 1.11
C SER A 115 10.99 -20.99 0.41
N ARG A 116 11.15 -19.78 -0.15
CA ARG A 116 12.42 -19.34 -0.74
C ARG A 116 13.46 -18.93 0.29
N GLN A 117 13.09 -18.81 1.56
CA GLN A 117 14.01 -18.42 2.59
C GLN A 117 15.09 -19.49 2.82
N ILE A 118 16.35 -19.09 2.68
CA ILE A 118 17.48 -19.94 3.02
C ILE A 118 17.63 -19.96 4.54
N LEU A 119 17.52 -21.14 5.16
CA LEU A 119 17.50 -21.26 6.63
C LEU A 119 18.87 -21.51 7.28
N SER A 120 19.92 -21.77 6.49
CA SER A 120 21.25 -22.06 7.02
C SER A 120 22.38 -21.70 6.04
N GLY A 121 23.62 -21.69 6.55
CA GLY A 121 24.82 -21.36 5.77
C GLY A 121 25.04 -19.86 5.57
N LYS A 122 25.96 -19.51 4.66
CA LYS A 122 26.41 -18.12 4.46
C LYS A 122 25.34 -17.14 3.99
N ASN A 123 24.26 -17.65 3.40
CA ASN A 123 23.14 -16.86 2.88
C ASN A 123 21.87 -17.04 3.73
N ALA A 124 22.00 -17.52 4.97
CA ALA A 124 20.87 -17.69 5.86
C ALA A 124 20.10 -16.37 6.01
N GLY A 125 18.78 -16.41 5.78
CA GLY A 125 17.87 -15.27 5.81
C GLY A 125 17.48 -14.73 4.44
N TYR A 126 18.29 -14.98 3.41
CA TYR A 126 18.03 -14.53 2.06
C TYR A 126 16.90 -15.32 1.39
N PHE A 127 16.01 -14.63 0.66
CA PHE A 127 15.02 -15.26 -0.21
C PHE A 127 15.62 -15.53 -1.59
N ALA A 128 15.83 -16.81 -1.90
CA ALA A 128 16.32 -17.24 -3.21
C ALA A 128 15.39 -16.80 -4.35
N ASP A 129 15.95 -16.49 -5.52
CA ASP A 129 15.16 -16.01 -6.66
C ASP A 129 14.24 -17.09 -7.26
N ASP A 130 14.65 -18.36 -7.18
CA ASP A 130 13.91 -19.53 -7.65
C ASP A 130 13.85 -20.64 -6.58
N ASN A 131 13.11 -21.72 -6.87
CA ASN A 131 13.01 -22.89 -5.99
C ASN A 131 14.27 -23.77 -5.97
N LYS A 132 15.32 -23.41 -6.73
CA LYS A 132 16.62 -24.10 -6.76
C LYS A 132 17.60 -23.48 -5.78
N GLY A 133 17.22 -22.41 -5.08
CA GLY A 133 18.10 -21.71 -4.17
C GLY A 133 19.02 -20.71 -4.87
N THR A 134 18.67 -20.20 -6.06
CA THR A 134 19.49 -19.22 -6.78
C THR A 134 19.68 -17.94 -5.96
N VAL A 135 20.94 -17.58 -5.68
CA VAL A 135 21.30 -16.38 -4.92
C VAL A 135 21.82 -15.30 -5.86
N THR A 136 21.01 -14.26 -6.08
CA THR A 136 21.39 -13.11 -6.90
C THR A 136 22.01 -11.99 -6.08
N GLY A 137 21.81 -12.00 -4.76
CA GLY A 137 22.25 -10.94 -3.85
C GLY A 137 21.40 -9.67 -3.93
N SER A 138 20.22 -9.72 -4.57
CA SER A 138 19.32 -8.56 -4.66
C SER A 138 18.78 -8.15 -3.28
N VAL A 139 19.14 -6.94 -2.87
CA VAL A 139 18.70 -6.31 -1.61
C VAL A 139 17.28 -5.79 -1.75
N THR A 140 16.95 -5.18 -2.90
CA THR A 140 15.60 -4.67 -3.17
C THR A 140 14.55 -5.79 -3.14
N ASN A 141 14.82 -6.92 -3.80
CA ASN A 141 13.90 -8.06 -3.77
C ASN A 141 13.80 -8.67 -2.36
N GLN A 142 14.88 -8.66 -1.58
CA GLN A 142 14.85 -9.08 -0.19
C GLN A 142 13.94 -8.17 0.65
N ALA A 143 14.09 -6.85 0.52
CA ALA A 143 13.28 -5.86 1.22
C ALA A 143 11.79 -6.00 0.86
N LEU A 144 11.47 -6.09 -0.43
CA LEU A 144 10.09 -6.29 -0.91
C LEU A 144 9.52 -7.66 -0.51
N ALA A 145 10.36 -8.71 -0.38
CA ALA A 145 9.91 -10.01 0.11
C ALA A 145 9.52 -9.97 1.59
N ILE A 146 10.32 -9.28 2.41
CA ILE A 146 9.98 -9.03 3.82
C ILE A 146 8.66 -8.27 3.92
N ILE A 147 8.51 -7.17 3.18
CA ILE A 147 7.28 -6.38 3.17
C ILE A 147 6.09 -7.25 2.74
N ALA A 148 6.21 -7.97 1.62
CA ALA A 148 5.13 -8.82 1.12
C ALA A 148 4.71 -9.91 2.11
N LEU A 149 5.66 -10.54 2.82
CA LEU A 149 5.36 -11.57 3.83
C LEU A 149 4.77 -10.98 5.11
N GLU A 150 5.27 -9.84 5.55
CA GLU A 150 4.72 -9.11 6.70
C GLU A 150 3.29 -8.62 6.42
N ASP A 151 3.03 -8.10 5.23
CA ASP A 151 1.73 -7.55 4.87
C ASP A 151 0.72 -8.67 4.57
N ALA A 152 1.15 -9.75 3.91
CA ALA A 152 0.30 -10.88 3.59
C ALA A 152 0.06 -11.83 4.79
N GLY A 153 1.00 -11.92 5.74
CA GLY A 153 0.91 -12.78 6.93
C GLY A 153 0.58 -14.24 6.65
N ASN A 154 0.00 -14.92 7.66
CA ASN A 154 -0.54 -16.29 7.60
C ASN A 154 0.34 -17.35 6.90
N THR A 155 1.65 -17.18 6.98
CA THR A 155 2.64 -18.18 6.58
C THR A 155 3.78 -18.20 7.58
N GLU A 156 4.35 -19.38 7.79
CA GLU A 156 5.56 -19.52 8.60
C GLU A 156 6.79 -19.13 7.78
N TRP A 157 7.63 -18.28 8.35
CA TRP A 157 8.96 -17.93 7.87
C TRP A 157 9.78 -17.38 9.07
N ASN A 158 11.08 -17.11 8.87
CA ASN A 158 11.95 -16.62 9.94
C ASN A 158 12.28 -15.12 9.76
N PRO A 159 11.45 -14.20 10.30
CA PRO A 159 11.67 -12.75 10.16
C PRO A 159 13.01 -12.31 10.72
N LYS A 160 13.45 -12.90 11.86
CA LYS A 160 14.71 -12.51 12.50
C LYS A 160 15.93 -12.85 11.64
N LEU A 161 15.88 -13.97 10.93
CA LEU A 161 16.98 -14.38 10.05
C LEU A 161 17.04 -13.49 8.81
N ALA A 162 15.89 -13.12 8.23
CA ALA A 162 15.82 -12.16 7.13
C ALA A 162 16.28 -10.76 7.54
N GLU A 163 15.87 -10.28 8.73
CA GLU A 163 16.36 -9.04 9.33
C GLU A 163 17.88 -9.05 9.43
N THR A 164 18.45 -10.14 9.97
CA THR A 164 19.90 -10.29 10.15
C THR A 164 20.64 -10.24 8.82
N TRP A 165 20.12 -10.92 7.79
CA TRP A 165 20.72 -10.88 6.46
C TRP A 165 20.67 -9.47 5.86
N LEU A 166 19.52 -8.78 5.97
CA LEU A 166 19.32 -7.45 5.41
C LEU A 166 20.19 -6.40 6.09
N LEU A 167 20.28 -6.43 7.43
CA LEU A 167 21.16 -5.55 8.21
C LEU A 167 22.64 -5.73 7.84
N ALA A 168 23.06 -6.93 7.46
CA ALA A 168 24.43 -7.20 7.03
C ALA A 168 24.78 -6.59 5.65
N GLN A 169 23.79 -6.07 4.91
CA GLN A 169 24.00 -5.42 3.61
C GLN A 169 24.24 -3.91 3.72
N GLN A 170 24.16 -3.34 4.93
CA GLN A 170 24.35 -1.90 5.13
C GLN A 170 25.78 -1.49 4.79
N ASN A 171 25.91 -0.51 3.89
CA ASN A 171 27.20 0.04 3.50
C ASN A 171 27.78 0.94 4.60
N LYS A 172 29.07 1.28 4.48
CA LYS A 172 29.78 2.11 5.46
C LYS A 172 29.20 3.51 5.62
N ASP A 173 28.57 4.03 4.58
CA ASP A 173 27.89 5.33 4.56
C ASP A 173 26.50 5.30 5.21
N GLY A 174 26.01 4.11 5.60
CA GLY A 174 24.71 3.91 6.24
C GLY A 174 23.58 3.56 5.26
N GLY A 175 23.79 3.72 3.96
CA GLY A 175 22.81 3.38 2.94
C GLY A 175 22.88 1.92 2.49
N PHE A 176 22.06 1.61 1.49
CA PHE A 176 21.96 0.32 0.82
C PHE A 176 21.88 0.56 -0.70
N GLY A 177 22.41 -0.38 -1.49
CA GLY A 177 22.21 -0.41 -2.94
C GLY A 177 21.40 -1.63 -3.37
N TYR A 178 20.97 -1.68 -4.63
CA TYR A 178 20.08 -2.74 -5.15
C TYR A 178 20.55 -4.18 -4.94
N ALA A 179 21.85 -4.41 -4.76
CA ALA A 179 22.44 -5.73 -4.50
C ALA A 179 23.64 -5.66 -3.54
N THR A 180 24.00 -6.82 -2.97
CA THR A 180 25.14 -6.96 -2.05
C THR A 180 26.41 -6.32 -2.61
N GLY A 181 26.98 -5.38 -1.85
CA GLY A 181 28.24 -4.71 -2.18
C GLY A 181 28.14 -3.63 -3.27
N VAL A 182 26.95 -3.35 -3.78
CA VAL A 182 26.70 -2.20 -4.65
C VAL A 182 26.66 -0.92 -3.82
N ALA A 183 27.13 0.18 -4.42
CA ALA A 183 27.08 1.51 -3.80
C ALA A 183 25.64 1.90 -3.43
N SER A 184 25.50 2.63 -2.32
CA SER A 184 24.21 3.08 -1.83
C SER A 184 23.54 4.05 -2.78
N ASP A 185 22.21 4.03 -2.81
CA ASP A 185 21.33 5.02 -3.43
C ASP A 185 20.09 5.27 -2.56
N SER A 186 19.38 6.37 -2.80
CA SER A 186 18.19 6.76 -2.04
C SER A 186 17.06 5.75 -2.14
N ASN A 187 16.82 5.20 -3.34
CA ASN A 187 15.60 4.44 -3.60
C ASN A 187 15.68 3.06 -2.92
N ASP A 188 16.82 2.38 -3.04
CA ASP A 188 17.04 1.10 -2.39
C ASP A 188 17.18 1.24 -0.88
N THR A 189 17.80 2.32 -0.40
CA THR A 189 17.85 2.64 1.02
C THR A 189 16.44 2.85 1.59
N ALA A 190 15.57 3.58 0.89
CA ALA A 190 14.17 3.78 1.25
C ALA A 190 13.39 2.46 1.35
N TYR A 191 13.50 1.56 0.37
CA TYR A 191 12.85 0.23 0.45
C TYR A 191 13.36 -0.60 1.64
N VAL A 192 14.65 -0.53 1.95
CA VAL A 192 15.21 -1.21 3.13
C VAL A 192 14.70 -0.61 4.44
N ILE A 193 14.55 0.71 4.54
CA ILE A 193 13.93 1.36 5.71
C ILE A 193 12.50 0.84 5.90
N ALA A 194 11.70 0.81 4.83
CA ALA A 194 10.32 0.32 4.90
C ALA A 194 10.25 -1.16 5.35
N ALA A 195 11.13 -2.02 4.82
CA ALA A 195 11.19 -3.44 5.20
C ALA A 195 11.68 -3.66 6.64
N LEU A 196 12.64 -2.87 7.12
CA LEU A 196 13.07 -2.95 8.52
C LEU A 196 11.97 -2.41 9.44
N SER A 197 11.25 -1.37 9.03
CA SER A 197 10.12 -0.83 9.78
C SER A 197 8.99 -1.85 9.91
N SER A 198 8.67 -2.58 8.83
CA SER A 198 7.67 -3.65 8.87
C SER A 198 8.05 -4.73 9.90
N LEU A 199 9.33 -5.05 10.03
CA LEU A 199 9.86 -5.94 11.08
C LEU A 199 9.87 -5.34 12.51
N GLY A 200 9.31 -4.15 12.70
CA GLY A 200 9.18 -3.49 14.00
C GLY A 200 10.38 -2.64 14.41
N LEU A 201 11.36 -2.42 13.52
CA LEU A 201 12.43 -1.46 13.78
C LEU A 201 11.89 -0.03 13.66
N THR A 202 12.47 0.90 14.40
CA THR A 202 12.01 2.30 14.42
C THR A 202 13.10 3.25 13.93
N ALA A 203 12.78 4.53 13.76
CA ALA A 203 13.77 5.58 13.48
C ALA A 203 14.95 5.62 14.48
N LYS A 204 14.79 5.05 15.68
CA LYS A 204 15.84 4.95 16.72
C LYS A 204 16.72 3.71 16.60
N SER A 205 16.31 2.72 15.81
CA SER A 205 17.11 1.52 15.56
C SER A 205 18.42 1.92 14.85
N PRO A 206 19.61 1.47 15.29
CA PRO A 206 20.88 1.98 14.76
C PRO A 206 21.04 1.91 13.25
N ALA A 207 20.54 0.84 12.61
CA ALA A 207 20.60 0.70 11.15
C ALA A 207 19.68 1.71 10.44
N ILE A 208 18.43 1.86 10.88
CA ILE A 208 17.50 2.85 10.32
C ILE A 208 18.01 4.27 10.56
N ALA A 209 18.53 4.58 11.74
CA ALA A 209 19.09 5.90 12.04
C ALA A 209 20.24 6.29 11.10
N LYS A 210 21.12 5.33 10.77
CA LYS A 210 22.19 5.52 9.78
C LYS A 210 21.65 5.67 8.35
N ALA A 211 20.65 4.88 7.98
CA ALA A 211 20.00 5.00 6.68
C ALA A 211 19.33 6.37 6.51
N LEU A 212 18.58 6.84 7.52
CA LEU A 212 18.00 8.18 7.54
C LEU A 212 19.08 9.28 7.48
N GLN A 213 20.24 9.07 8.09
CA GLN A 213 21.36 10.00 7.98
C GLN A 213 21.95 10.02 6.55
N TYR A 214 22.05 8.85 5.91
CA TYR A 214 22.45 8.74 4.52
C TYR A 214 21.47 9.50 3.61
N GLU A 215 20.16 9.25 3.75
CA GLU A 215 19.12 9.97 3.01
C GLU A 215 19.19 11.49 3.25
N ARG A 216 19.39 11.91 4.50
CA ARG A 216 19.55 13.34 4.83
C ARG A 216 20.76 13.97 4.14
N SER A 217 21.81 13.20 3.86
CA SER A 217 23.00 13.68 3.15
C SER A 217 22.76 13.89 1.65
N LEU A 218 21.73 13.25 1.09
CA LEU A 218 21.32 13.40 -0.31
C LEU A 218 20.33 14.56 -0.52
N GLN A 219 19.72 15.06 0.55
CA GLN A 219 18.73 16.14 0.47
C GLN A 219 19.36 17.48 0.05
N GLN A 220 18.80 18.10 -0.99
CA GLN A 220 19.27 19.35 -1.57
C GLN A 220 18.48 20.57 -1.08
N SER A 221 18.92 21.77 -1.46
CA SER A 221 18.36 23.05 -1.01
C SER A 221 16.93 23.34 -1.50
N ASN A 222 16.49 22.67 -2.56
CA ASN A 222 15.11 22.65 -3.06
C ASN A 222 14.21 21.65 -2.31
N GLY A 223 14.75 20.95 -1.30
CA GLY A 223 14.02 19.99 -0.48
C GLY A 223 14.01 18.57 -1.01
N GLY A 224 14.35 18.34 -2.28
CA GLY A 224 14.36 17.01 -2.90
C GLY A 224 15.64 16.20 -2.66
N PHE A 225 15.67 14.96 -3.12
CA PHE A 225 16.77 14.01 -2.97
C PHE A 225 17.47 13.71 -4.28
N LEU A 226 18.80 13.61 -4.21
CA LEU A 226 19.61 13.01 -5.25
C LEU A 226 19.48 11.48 -5.20
N TYR A 227 19.42 10.80 -6.35
CA TYR A 227 19.55 9.33 -6.41
C TYR A 227 20.83 8.81 -5.73
N GLN A 228 21.97 9.45 -6.02
CA GLN A 228 23.27 9.17 -5.42
C GLN A 228 24.02 10.47 -5.17
N SER A 229 25.04 10.46 -4.31
CA SER A 229 25.84 11.66 -4.02
C SER A 229 26.57 12.25 -5.23
N SER A 230 26.75 11.46 -6.29
CA SER A 230 27.32 11.89 -7.57
C SER A 230 26.29 12.42 -8.57
N SER A 231 24.99 12.30 -8.28
CA SER A 231 23.93 12.82 -9.14
C SER A 231 23.94 14.35 -9.15
N GLN A 232 23.55 14.94 -10.29
CA GLN A 232 23.62 16.39 -10.50
C GLN A 232 22.30 17.12 -10.19
N SER A 233 21.21 16.37 -10.00
CA SER A 233 19.86 16.90 -9.80
C SER A 233 19.06 15.98 -8.91
N THR A 234 18.07 16.55 -8.23
CA THR A 234 17.05 15.79 -7.52
C THR A 234 16.02 15.22 -8.49
N ASP A 235 15.33 14.16 -8.09
CA ASP A 235 14.37 13.46 -8.94
C ASP A 235 13.13 12.95 -8.20
N ALA A 236 12.05 12.72 -8.97
CA ALA A 236 10.75 12.33 -8.43
C ALA A 236 10.75 10.91 -7.84
N ASP A 237 11.58 10.01 -8.35
CA ASP A 237 11.67 8.62 -7.85
C ASP A 237 12.25 8.63 -6.42
N SER A 238 13.35 9.37 -6.25
CA SER A 238 14.03 9.56 -4.96
C SER A 238 13.12 10.29 -3.97
N ASP A 239 12.50 11.40 -4.37
CA ASP A 239 11.55 12.11 -3.51
C ASP A 239 10.41 11.21 -3.06
N GLY A 240 9.75 10.53 -4.00
CA GLY A 240 8.58 9.70 -3.73
C GLY A 240 8.87 8.54 -2.78
N THR A 241 9.92 7.77 -3.06
CA THR A 241 10.30 6.61 -2.24
C THR A 241 10.83 7.00 -0.87
N VAL A 242 11.63 8.06 -0.76
CA VAL A 242 12.13 8.55 0.53
C VAL A 242 11.00 9.11 1.38
N MET A 243 10.04 9.83 0.78
CA MET A 243 8.83 10.28 1.49
C MET A 243 8.03 9.11 2.07
N ASP A 244 7.83 8.04 1.30
CA ASP A 244 7.17 6.82 1.78
C ASP A 244 7.95 6.16 2.93
N ALA A 245 9.27 6.04 2.80
CA ALA A 245 10.13 5.48 3.84
C ALA A 245 10.13 6.29 5.15
N LEU A 246 10.10 7.63 5.07
CA LEU A 246 9.97 8.49 6.25
C LEU A 246 8.66 8.22 7.00
N ALA A 247 7.55 8.16 6.25
CA ALA A 247 6.24 7.84 6.81
C ALA A 247 6.25 6.45 7.45
N SER A 248 6.95 5.48 6.84
CA SER A 248 7.10 4.12 7.39
C SER A 248 7.70 4.09 8.80
N VAL A 249 8.47 5.10 9.21
CA VAL A 249 9.09 5.19 10.54
C VAL A 249 8.50 6.31 11.40
N GLY A 250 7.30 6.80 11.03
CA GLY A 250 6.55 7.81 11.78
C GLY A 250 7.07 9.24 11.62
N ILE A 251 7.88 9.51 10.60
CA ILE A 251 8.38 10.86 10.29
C ILE A 251 7.50 11.45 9.19
N ARG A 252 6.85 12.59 9.47
CA ARG A 252 6.08 13.31 8.46
C ARG A 252 7.01 13.82 7.36
N PRO A 253 6.81 13.47 6.07
CA PRO A 253 7.73 13.89 5.01
C PRO A 253 7.83 15.41 4.86
N THR A 254 6.72 16.13 5.08
CA THR A 254 6.66 17.59 5.05
C THR A 254 7.44 18.28 6.18
N ALA A 255 7.79 17.57 7.26
CA ALA A 255 8.62 18.11 8.32
C ALA A 255 10.13 18.01 8.00
N TRP A 256 10.50 17.29 6.94
CA TRP A 256 11.89 17.02 6.62
C TRP A 256 12.45 18.06 5.67
N THR A 257 12.81 19.23 6.19
CA THR A 257 13.12 20.40 5.35
C THR A 257 14.61 20.74 5.28
N VAL A 258 15.04 21.32 4.15
CA VAL A 258 16.28 22.08 3.98
C VAL A 258 15.93 23.45 3.42
N ASN A 259 16.42 24.53 4.03
CA ASN A 259 16.11 25.91 3.65
C ASN A 259 14.60 26.22 3.54
N GLY A 260 13.77 25.57 4.35
CA GLY A 260 12.32 25.73 4.34
C GLY A 260 11.58 24.95 3.25
N HIS A 261 12.29 24.22 2.37
CA HIS A 261 11.68 23.35 1.37
C HIS A 261 11.70 21.90 1.85
N SER A 262 10.56 21.23 1.67
CA SER A 262 10.34 19.82 1.92
C SER A 262 10.48 18.99 0.62
N PRO A 263 10.54 17.66 0.71
CA PRO A 263 10.57 16.80 -0.47
C PRO A 263 9.30 16.92 -1.31
N LEU A 264 8.16 17.21 -0.68
CA LEU A 264 6.89 17.46 -1.36
C LEU A 264 6.98 18.68 -2.29
N ASP A 265 7.72 19.72 -1.89
CA ASP A 265 7.88 20.93 -2.70
C ASP A 265 8.65 20.63 -4.00
N ASN A 266 9.74 19.86 -3.91
CA ASN A 266 10.46 19.43 -5.11
C ASN A 266 9.62 18.47 -5.96
N LEU A 267 8.97 17.49 -5.35
CA LEU A 267 8.14 16.51 -6.05
C LEU A 267 7.03 17.21 -6.86
N MET A 268 6.31 18.14 -6.24
CA MET A 268 5.26 18.92 -6.93
C MET A 268 5.81 19.80 -8.05
N SER A 269 7.07 20.25 -7.97
CA SER A 269 7.72 20.98 -9.06
C SER A 269 7.99 20.12 -10.31
N LEU A 270 8.03 18.79 -10.15
CA LEU A 270 8.25 17.81 -11.22
C LEU A 270 6.95 17.32 -11.87
N TYR A 271 5.78 17.73 -11.35
CA TYR A 271 4.48 17.44 -11.95
C TYR A 271 4.32 18.13 -13.31
N ASP A 272 3.87 17.39 -14.33
CA ASP A 272 3.59 17.92 -15.66
C ASP A 272 2.08 18.03 -15.90
N VAL A 273 1.55 19.25 -15.81
CA VAL A 273 0.11 19.55 -15.99
C VAL A 273 -0.43 19.07 -17.34
N LYS A 274 0.40 18.97 -18.39
CA LYS A 274 -0.06 18.56 -19.73
C LYS A 274 -0.34 17.07 -19.83
N SER A 275 0.52 16.25 -19.24
CA SER A 275 0.38 14.79 -19.24
C SER A 275 -0.41 14.26 -18.05
N GLY A 276 -0.41 15.00 -16.93
CA GLY A 276 -0.93 14.55 -15.65
C GLY A 276 0.03 13.63 -14.88
N GLY A 277 1.22 13.34 -15.40
CA GLY A 277 2.23 12.51 -14.74
C GLY A 277 3.40 13.32 -14.18
N PHE A 278 4.41 12.62 -13.65
CA PHE A 278 5.63 13.22 -13.11
C PHE A 278 6.83 13.00 -14.01
N ARG A 279 7.63 14.05 -14.18
CA ARG A 279 8.97 13.96 -14.76
C ARG A 279 9.92 13.29 -13.78
N TYR A 280 10.91 12.57 -14.29
CA TYR A 280 12.00 12.09 -13.44
C TYR A 280 12.78 13.28 -12.86
N MET A 281 13.22 14.23 -13.69
CA MET A 281 13.92 15.45 -13.25
C MET A 281 13.50 16.69 -14.05
N SER A 282 13.82 17.87 -13.53
CA SER A 282 13.36 19.16 -14.09
C SER A 282 14.01 19.54 -15.42
N SER A 283 15.22 19.04 -15.70
CA SER A 283 15.97 19.30 -16.92
C SER A 283 16.96 18.18 -17.22
N GLY A 284 17.49 18.11 -18.45
CA GLY A 284 18.46 17.07 -18.85
C GLY A 284 17.85 15.89 -19.60
N GLU A 285 18.68 14.88 -19.86
CA GLU A 285 18.40 13.75 -20.77
C GLU A 285 17.17 12.93 -20.36
N TYR A 286 16.93 12.77 -19.05
CA TYR A 286 15.81 12.00 -18.52
C TYR A 286 14.65 12.87 -17.99
N SER A 287 14.50 14.12 -18.44
CA SER A 287 13.41 15.02 -17.99
C SER A 287 12.00 14.67 -18.51
N GLY A 288 11.83 13.48 -19.08
CA GLY A 288 10.56 12.98 -19.59
C GLY A 288 9.62 12.49 -18.49
N VAL A 289 8.32 12.63 -18.75
CA VAL A 289 7.27 12.01 -17.92
C VAL A 289 7.29 10.50 -18.15
N ASN A 290 7.26 9.72 -17.09
CA ASN A 290 7.30 8.25 -17.19
C ASN A 290 6.54 7.56 -16.04
N GLY A 291 6.25 6.27 -16.21
CA GLY A 291 5.45 5.49 -15.26
C GLY A 291 6.16 5.17 -13.93
N TYR A 292 7.49 5.07 -13.90
CA TYR A 292 8.23 4.84 -12.65
C TYR A 292 8.19 6.08 -11.76
N SER A 293 8.52 7.24 -12.32
CA SER A 293 8.45 8.52 -11.60
C SER A 293 7.04 8.88 -11.17
N THR A 294 6.04 8.58 -12.01
CA THR A 294 4.64 8.81 -11.62
C THR A 294 4.20 7.87 -10.51
N ARG A 295 4.59 6.59 -10.53
CA ARG A 295 4.33 5.64 -9.44
C ARG A 295 4.93 6.12 -8.12
N ASP A 296 6.23 6.44 -8.12
CA ASP A 296 6.94 6.81 -6.89
C ASP A 296 6.41 8.15 -6.35
N ALA A 297 6.09 9.09 -7.25
CA ALA A 297 5.41 10.32 -6.87
C ALA A 297 4.09 10.03 -6.15
N ILE A 298 3.24 9.14 -6.67
CA ILE A 298 1.98 8.77 -5.99
C ILE A 298 2.24 8.22 -4.58
N PHE A 299 3.28 7.40 -4.37
CA PHE A 299 3.62 6.93 -3.02
C PHE A 299 3.98 8.09 -2.08
N GLY A 300 4.81 9.03 -2.55
CA GLY A 300 5.19 10.22 -1.78
C GLY A 300 4.01 11.15 -1.49
N LEU A 301 3.17 11.43 -2.49
CA LEU A 301 1.96 12.25 -2.32
C LEU A 301 1.03 11.62 -1.29
N ALA A 302 0.72 10.33 -1.43
CA ALA A 302 -0.11 9.61 -0.48
C ALA A 302 0.47 9.66 0.94
N ALA A 303 1.75 9.35 1.11
CA ALA A 303 2.44 9.41 2.40
C ALA A 303 2.42 10.83 3.02
N SER A 304 2.45 11.88 2.20
CA SER A 304 2.37 13.27 2.68
C SER A 304 0.98 13.63 3.23
N VAL A 305 -0.07 13.02 2.68
CA VAL A 305 -1.47 13.23 3.07
C VAL A 305 -1.83 12.36 4.27
N THR A 306 -1.55 11.05 4.21
CA THR A 306 -1.93 10.07 5.24
C THR A 306 -0.99 10.11 6.44
N GLY A 307 0.27 10.46 6.25
CA GLY A 307 1.32 10.29 7.26
C GLY A 307 1.80 8.84 7.42
N GLU A 308 1.38 7.94 6.53
CA GLU A 308 1.66 6.50 6.57
C GLU A 308 2.18 6.01 5.21
N SER A 309 3.15 5.10 5.24
CA SER A 309 3.66 4.44 4.03
C SER A 309 2.56 3.63 3.33
N VAL A 310 2.63 3.52 2.01
CA VAL A 310 1.78 2.59 1.24
C VAL A 310 1.87 1.16 1.78
N PHE A 311 3.07 0.71 2.16
CA PHE A 311 3.29 -0.64 2.67
C PHE A 311 2.70 -0.83 4.07
N GLN A 312 2.80 0.17 4.94
CA GLN A 312 2.11 0.12 6.24
C GLN A 312 0.59 0.04 6.09
N ARG A 313 0.03 0.68 5.07
CA ARG A 313 -1.41 0.61 4.77
C ARG A 313 -1.81 -0.69 4.07
N LEU A 314 -0.89 -1.32 3.35
CA LEU A 314 -1.08 -2.65 2.76
C LEU A 314 -1.05 -3.77 3.79
N ARG A 315 -0.37 -3.54 4.92
CA ARG A 315 -0.37 -4.44 6.07
C ARG A 315 -1.80 -4.61 6.56
N ALA A 316 -2.47 -5.62 6.03
CA ALA A 316 -3.71 -6.11 6.58
C ALA A 316 -3.39 -6.52 8.02
N PRO A 317 -4.01 -5.92 9.05
CA PRO A 317 -4.05 -6.58 10.32
C PRO A 317 -4.83 -7.87 10.06
N HIS A 318 -4.13 -8.98 10.26
CA HIS A 318 -4.67 -10.32 10.19
C HIS A 318 -5.71 -10.45 11.29
N LEU A 319 -6.94 -10.08 10.96
CA LEU A 319 -8.10 -10.31 11.80
C LEU A 319 -8.43 -11.81 11.71
N THR A 320 -7.53 -12.65 12.22
CA THR A 320 -7.54 -14.12 12.04
C THR A 320 -8.38 -14.83 13.08
N SER A 321 -8.94 -14.11 14.03
CA SER A 321 -9.79 -14.66 15.06
C SER A 321 -10.94 -13.72 15.36
N LEU A 322 -12.05 -14.29 15.80
CA LEU A 322 -13.11 -13.54 16.45
C LEU A 322 -12.97 -13.70 17.96
N ASN A 323 -13.40 -12.68 18.72
CA ASN A 323 -13.60 -12.89 20.14
C ASN A 323 -14.72 -13.95 20.32
N HIS A 324 -14.77 -14.57 21.51
CA HIS A 324 -15.70 -15.68 21.78
C HIS A 324 -17.17 -15.32 21.48
N TYR A 325 -17.57 -14.06 21.59
CA TYR A 325 -18.93 -13.64 21.27
C TYR A 325 -19.21 -13.77 19.77
N TRP A 326 -18.35 -13.20 18.92
CA TRP A 326 -18.53 -13.20 17.47
C TRP A 326 -18.28 -14.57 16.84
N ASP A 327 -17.34 -15.34 17.37
CA ASP A 327 -17.09 -16.75 17.01
C ASP A 327 -18.39 -17.58 17.16
N SER A 328 -19.10 -17.40 18.27
CA SER A 328 -20.36 -18.12 18.52
C SER A 328 -21.50 -17.75 17.54
N ILE A 329 -21.45 -16.56 16.94
CA ILE A 329 -22.44 -16.06 15.98
C ILE A 329 -22.10 -16.60 14.59
N GLU A 330 -20.82 -16.61 14.23
CA GLU A 330 -20.31 -17.19 13.00
C GLU A 330 -20.61 -18.68 12.90
N VAL A 331 -20.34 -19.46 13.94
CA VAL A 331 -20.65 -20.91 13.98
C VAL A 331 -22.15 -21.19 13.74
N LYS A 332 -23.03 -20.25 14.11
CA LYS A 332 -24.48 -20.33 13.86
C LYS A 332 -24.88 -19.83 12.47
N GLY A 333 -23.94 -19.28 11.71
CA GLY A 333 -24.14 -18.68 10.39
C GLY A 333 -24.76 -17.27 10.41
N GLY A 334 -24.90 -16.65 11.58
CA GLY A 334 -25.55 -15.34 11.73
C GLY A 334 -26.21 -15.11 13.09
N ALA A 335 -26.91 -13.98 13.21
CA ALA A 335 -27.64 -13.60 14.42
C ALA A 335 -29.02 -13.02 14.12
N TRP A 336 -29.93 -13.12 15.09
CA TRP A 336 -31.21 -12.40 15.07
C TRP A 336 -31.02 -10.98 15.62
N ILE A 337 -31.32 -9.98 14.80
CA ILE A 337 -31.29 -8.56 15.16
C ILE A 337 -32.66 -7.96 14.80
N ASN A 338 -33.35 -7.35 15.78
CA ASN A 338 -34.68 -6.75 15.58
C ASN A 338 -35.68 -7.68 14.86
N HIS A 339 -35.75 -8.94 15.27
CA HIS A 339 -36.60 -10.00 14.67
C HIS A 339 -36.29 -10.36 13.21
N HIS A 340 -35.10 -10.01 12.71
CA HIS A 340 -34.62 -10.41 11.40
C HIS A 340 -33.33 -11.23 11.53
N TRP A 341 -33.25 -12.33 10.78
CA TRP A 341 -32.01 -13.10 10.69
C TRP A 341 -31.02 -12.39 9.77
N ILE A 342 -29.85 -12.04 10.29
CA ILE A 342 -28.78 -11.42 9.54
C ILE A 342 -27.66 -12.46 9.36
N PRO A 343 -27.34 -12.85 8.11
CA PRO A 343 -26.24 -13.77 7.84
C PRO A 343 -24.92 -13.22 8.35
N PHE A 344 -24.04 -14.10 8.85
CA PHE A 344 -22.73 -13.69 9.37
C PHE A 344 -21.92 -12.87 8.35
N MET A 345 -22.04 -13.17 7.05
CA MET A 345 -21.39 -12.40 5.98
C MET A 345 -21.72 -10.89 6.00
N GLN A 346 -22.90 -10.50 6.48
CA GLN A 346 -23.27 -9.08 6.64
C GLN A 346 -22.82 -8.50 7.99
N LEU A 347 -22.54 -9.36 8.97
CA LEU A 347 -22.05 -8.99 10.30
C LEU A 347 -20.53 -8.99 10.40
N ARG A 348 -19.82 -9.53 9.41
CA ARG A 348 -18.38 -9.78 9.44
C ARG A 348 -17.57 -8.55 9.84
N ASP A 349 -17.85 -7.40 9.26
CA ASP A 349 -17.10 -6.17 9.53
C ASP A 349 -17.41 -5.64 10.95
N VAL A 350 -18.64 -5.82 11.44
CA VAL A 350 -19.01 -5.53 12.83
C VAL A 350 -18.31 -6.49 13.79
N ALA A 351 -18.19 -7.76 13.41
CA ALA A 351 -17.53 -8.80 14.18
C ALA A 351 -16.02 -8.56 14.31
N ALA A 352 -15.38 -8.19 13.22
CA ALA A 352 -14.01 -7.73 13.17
C ALA A 352 -13.82 -6.48 14.04
N ALA A 353 -14.56 -5.39 13.79
CA ALA A 353 -14.41 -4.15 14.55
C ALA A 353 -14.68 -4.34 16.06
N GLY A 354 -15.63 -5.21 16.43
CA GLY A 354 -15.92 -5.52 17.82
C GLY A 354 -14.91 -6.47 18.48
N THR A 355 -14.28 -7.36 17.70
CA THR A 355 -13.18 -8.21 18.21
C THR A 355 -11.94 -7.38 18.48
N TYR A 356 -11.65 -6.45 17.57
CA TYR A 356 -10.43 -5.66 17.56
C TYR A 356 -10.66 -4.21 18.00
N LEU A 357 -11.63 -4.01 18.91
CA LEU A 357 -12.08 -2.69 19.34
C LEU A 357 -10.91 -1.86 19.89
N ASN A 358 -10.00 -2.47 20.65
CA ASN A 358 -8.87 -1.79 21.25
C ASN A 358 -7.75 -1.45 20.26
N GLU A 359 -7.73 -2.10 19.09
CA GLU A 359 -6.81 -1.78 18.00
C GLU A 359 -7.38 -0.74 17.02
N LEU A 360 -8.68 -0.41 17.10
CA LEU A 360 -9.26 0.70 16.34
C LEU A 360 -8.53 2.01 16.63
N ASN A 361 -8.52 2.95 15.69
CA ASN A 361 -7.93 4.26 15.97
C ASN A 361 -8.77 4.99 17.03
N PRO A 362 -8.21 5.96 17.79
CA PRO A 362 -8.89 6.55 18.94
C PRO A 362 -10.26 7.18 18.63
N TYR A 363 -10.43 7.69 17.41
CA TYR A 363 -11.72 8.23 16.96
C TYR A 363 -12.78 7.12 16.88
N TRP A 364 -12.46 6.01 16.21
CA TRP A 364 -13.41 4.91 16.02
C TRP A 364 -13.64 4.07 17.28
N GLN A 365 -12.66 3.99 18.19
CA GLN A 365 -12.89 3.49 19.55
C GLN A 365 -14.01 4.28 20.23
N SER A 366 -13.90 5.61 20.22
CA SER A 366 -14.88 6.50 20.84
C SER A 366 -16.27 6.38 20.19
N VAL A 367 -16.35 6.31 18.86
CA VAL A 367 -17.63 6.14 18.15
C VAL A 367 -18.30 4.81 18.53
N ALA A 368 -17.55 3.71 18.55
CA ALA A 368 -18.07 2.39 18.92
C ALA A 368 -18.52 2.35 20.39
N GLU A 369 -17.74 2.93 21.32
CA GLU A 369 -18.08 3.04 22.74
C GLU A 369 -19.35 3.87 22.99
N ASN A 370 -19.57 4.91 22.19
CA ASN A 370 -20.78 5.74 22.24
C ASN A 370 -21.99 5.09 21.54
N GLY A 371 -21.80 3.95 20.88
CA GLY A 371 -22.85 3.24 20.13
C GLY A 371 -23.28 3.93 18.83
N GLY A 372 -22.45 4.83 18.28
CA GLY A 372 -22.76 5.60 17.07
C GLY A 372 -22.10 6.98 17.03
N LEU A 373 -22.46 7.78 16.04
CA LEU A 373 -21.98 9.14 15.86
C LEU A 373 -23.10 10.09 15.37
N TRP A 374 -22.89 11.39 15.56
CA TRP A 374 -23.77 12.42 15.01
C TRP A 374 -23.26 12.88 13.64
N GLU A 375 -24.07 12.73 12.61
CA GLU A 375 -23.81 13.24 11.27
C GLU A 375 -24.64 14.49 10.97
N THR A 376 -24.19 15.30 10.02
CA THR A 376 -24.97 16.43 9.50
C THR A 376 -25.57 16.06 8.14
N VAL A 377 -26.88 15.89 8.08
CA VAL A 377 -27.63 15.61 6.84
C VAL A 377 -28.54 16.79 6.57
N ASP A 378 -28.38 17.42 5.40
CA ASP A 378 -29.13 18.62 4.99
C ASP A 378 -29.10 19.77 6.03
N GLY A 379 -27.97 19.92 6.74
CA GLY A 379 -27.78 20.95 7.76
C GLY A 379 -28.40 20.62 9.13
N HIS A 380 -28.93 19.41 9.32
CA HIS A 380 -29.50 18.95 10.59
C HIS A 380 -28.68 17.80 11.20
N PRO A 381 -28.49 17.77 12.54
CA PRO A 381 -27.83 16.66 13.20
C PRO A 381 -28.73 15.42 13.20
N VAL A 382 -28.21 14.32 12.69
CA VAL A 382 -28.86 13.00 12.66
C VAL A 382 -27.95 12.01 13.39
N TRP A 383 -28.52 11.22 14.30
CA TRP A 383 -27.78 10.16 14.98
C TRP A 383 -27.69 8.92 14.08
N GLU A 384 -26.48 8.51 13.73
CA GLU A 384 -26.22 7.23 13.09
C GLU A 384 -25.73 6.23 14.15
N ALA A 385 -26.56 5.22 14.43
CA ALA A 385 -26.19 4.15 15.35
C ALA A 385 -25.09 3.27 14.76
N TRP A 386 -24.22 2.75 15.62
CA TRP A 386 -23.17 1.80 15.24
C TRP A 386 -23.75 0.64 14.44
N ASN A 387 -23.28 0.51 13.21
CA ASN A 387 -23.80 -0.43 12.22
C ASN A 387 -22.67 -0.95 11.34
N TYR A 388 -22.99 -1.83 10.38
CA TYR A 388 -21.98 -2.45 9.52
C TYR A 388 -21.25 -1.46 8.60
N GLN A 389 -21.88 -0.36 8.18
CA GLN A 389 -21.22 0.70 7.41
C GLN A 389 -20.20 1.44 8.28
N LEU A 390 -20.59 1.84 9.49
CA LEU A 390 -19.68 2.48 10.44
C LEU A 390 -18.54 1.54 10.86
N ALA A 391 -18.83 0.25 11.08
CA ALA A 391 -17.80 -0.74 11.36
C ALA A 391 -16.82 -0.91 10.19
N LYS A 392 -17.34 -0.95 8.95
CA LYS A 392 -16.52 -0.99 7.74
C LYS A 392 -15.65 0.27 7.61
N GLN A 393 -16.21 1.45 7.85
CA GLN A 393 -15.44 2.70 7.86
C GLN A 393 -14.39 2.71 8.97
N ALA A 394 -14.70 2.19 10.15
CA ALA A 394 -13.78 2.08 11.27
C ALA A 394 -12.59 1.18 10.96
N LEU A 395 -12.86 0.00 10.42
CA LEU A 395 -11.83 -0.91 9.92
C LEU A 395 -11.04 -0.23 8.80
N SER A 396 -11.72 0.36 7.81
CA SER A 396 -11.08 1.07 6.70
C SER A 396 -10.13 2.19 7.14
N ALA A 397 -10.54 2.97 8.13
CA ALA A 397 -9.80 4.14 8.61
C ALA A 397 -8.74 3.78 9.65
N THR A 398 -8.85 2.63 10.32
CA THR A 398 -7.84 2.16 11.26
C THR A 398 -6.77 1.33 10.56
N PHE A 399 -7.20 0.49 9.65
CA PHE A 399 -6.44 -0.65 9.17
C PHE A 399 -6.33 -0.68 7.63
N GLY A 400 -6.83 0.35 6.94
CA GLY A 400 -6.88 0.42 5.47
C GLY A 400 -8.16 -0.19 4.89
N ALA A 401 -8.48 0.17 3.64
CA ALA A 401 -9.77 -0.05 2.97
C ALA A 401 -10.33 -1.49 3.02
N ASP A 402 -9.47 -2.49 3.23
CA ASP A 402 -9.83 -3.91 3.23
C ASP A 402 -9.17 -4.67 4.38
N ALA A 403 -9.33 -4.13 5.56
CA ALA A 403 -8.93 -4.77 6.80
C ALA A 403 -9.84 -5.93 7.21
N VAL A 404 -10.06 -6.92 6.35
CA VAL A 404 -10.61 -8.22 6.76
C VAL A 404 -10.21 -9.32 5.77
N TYR A 405 -9.08 -9.98 6.00
CA TYR A 405 -8.98 -11.41 5.74
C TYR A 405 -9.10 -12.13 7.07
N ILE A 406 -10.34 -12.46 7.48
CA ILE A 406 -10.52 -13.56 8.43
C ILE A 406 -10.36 -14.83 7.60
N SER A 407 -9.11 -15.16 7.28
CA SER A 407 -8.80 -16.42 6.62
C SER A 407 -9.14 -17.53 7.61
N HIS A 408 -10.16 -18.32 7.27
CA HIS A 408 -10.68 -19.48 8.00
C HIS A 408 -11.70 -19.14 9.10
N LEU A 409 -12.90 -18.83 8.64
CA LEU A 409 -14.13 -18.98 9.41
C LEU A 409 -14.87 -20.20 8.82
N SER A 410 -14.77 -21.29 9.58
CA SER A 410 -14.97 -22.73 9.27
C SER A 410 -13.90 -23.43 8.41
#